data_AF-A0A1H0IU58-F1
#
_entry.id   AF-A0A1H0IU58-F1
#
_cell.length_a   1.000
_cell.length_b   1.000
_cell.length_c   1.000
_cell.angle_alpha   90.00
_cell.angle_beta   90.00
_cell.angle_gamma   90.00
#
_symmetry.space_group_name_H-M   'P 1'
#
loop_
_entity.id
_entity.type
_entity.pdbx_description
1 polymer ?
#
loop_
_entity_poly.entity_id
_entity_poly.type
_entity_poly.pdbx_seq_one_letter_code
_entity_poly.pdbx_strand_id
1 'polypeptide(L)'
;MWIIIPDSDDTKEPWVGQITRNETTKSPWRFELVRPAEHADLYRQEPFRDANNVIGLLDHEKPCTLIRPIVEHIDPGRLDVKNKSQRTIIKGEFQALLSDIPAEDGDEPKFMGVAFESVALDAWFGSPTFARDFNRETRTPTLDIKPSETETFAAGGLGQVTITRAARLDSKLRSSSLRSATIFRVDFEAAKSINEVMSLAFSLERLFGFLVGFRGPYPAFTTWTANKIKAGDIEWNYDGTLQLGSVDWTEGEPPHPLSCVHLKGIAGGELPSILERYLANEGNIIDRIHAVEFSRFFSRNINDRFAVSMPVIDSYVQGRYKTGDETSYIDAQSEFFAWIESSTSEPVREFPKKHISIKNSKAPGLKTLLLRAIEHVNGKGFCFDPELATRIQDRRGKLFHAAPQMAKDEVLKFYIEVRAIAGLLLLHTIEDLGINIEYLAHRYHALGDLQPFMQPPKRDRKPADPSEVGPEHRGAREL
;
A
#
# COMPACT_ATOMS: atom_id res chain seq x y z
N MET A 1 -25.73 3.05 -7.41
CA MET A 1 -26.01 2.65 -8.82
C MET A 1 -26.96 1.48 -8.79
N TRP A 2 -27.84 1.34 -9.77
CA TRP A 2 -28.71 0.17 -9.88
C TRP A 2 -27.94 -0.98 -10.51
N ILE A 3 -28.27 -2.21 -10.11
CA ILE A 3 -27.67 -3.42 -10.66
C ILE A 3 -28.73 -4.51 -10.86
N ILE A 4 -28.58 -5.27 -11.94
CA ILE A 4 -29.30 -6.52 -12.20
C ILE A 4 -28.27 -7.64 -12.29
N ILE A 5 -28.47 -8.72 -11.56
CA ILE A 5 -27.63 -9.92 -11.60
C ILE A 5 -28.49 -11.12 -12.01
N PRO A 6 -28.22 -11.76 -13.15
CA PRO A 6 -28.90 -12.99 -13.53
C PRO A 6 -28.63 -14.08 -12.48
N ASP A 7 -29.62 -14.93 -12.21
CA ASP A 7 -29.40 -16.13 -11.38
C ASP A 7 -28.63 -17.18 -12.20
N SER A 8 -28.00 -18.15 -11.51
CA SER A 8 -27.37 -19.29 -12.19
C SER A 8 -28.38 -20.27 -12.79
N ASP A 9 -29.66 -20.17 -12.42
CA ASP A 9 -30.78 -20.89 -13.00
C ASP A 9 -31.64 -19.95 -13.86
N ASP A 10 -31.59 -20.13 -15.18
CA ASP A 10 -32.32 -19.34 -16.18
C ASP A 10 -33.85 -19.34 -15.98
N THR A 11 -34.39 -20.26 -15.18
CA THR A 11 -35.82 -20.31 -14.86
C THR A 11 -36.21 -19.36 -13.72
N LYS A 12 -35.23 -18.75 -13.03
CA LYS A 12 -35.44 -17.85 -11.91
C LYS A 12 -35.33 -16.39 -12.33
N GLU A 13 -36.13 -15.56 -11.69
CA GLU A 13 -36.04 -14.10 -11.84
C GLU A 13 -34.66 -13.58 -11.40
N PRO A 14 -34.13 -12.53 -12.04
CA PRO A 14 -32.85 -11.96 -11.66
C PRO A 14 -32.90 -11.24 -10.31
N TRP A 15 -31.75 -11.10 -9.67
CA TRP A 15 -31.56 -10.23 -8.52
C TRP A 15 -31.51 -8.78 -8.98
N VAL A 16 -32.31 -7.91 -8.37
CA VAL A 16 -32.35 -6.48 -8.72
C VAL A 16 -32.11 -5.66 -7.47
N GLY A 17 -31.28 -4.63 -7.55
CA GLY A 17 -31.09 -3.74 -6.40
C GLY A 17 -30.04 -2.69 -6.63
N GLN A 18 -29.35 -2.33 -5.55
CA GLN A 18 -28.42 -1.21 -5.56
C GLN A 18 -27.05 -1.64 -5.08
N ILE A 19 -26.03 -1.13 -5.77
CA ILE A 19 -24.68 -1.04 -5.24
C ILE A 19 -24.46 0.35 -4.67
N THR A 20 -23.87 0.38 -3.48
CA THR A 20 -23.54 1.61 -2.77
C THR A 20 -22.09 1.57 -2.35
N ARG A 21 -21.47 2.75 -2.38
CA ARG A 21 -20.20 3.01 -1.72
C ARG A 21 -20.54 3.98 -0.60
N ASN A 22 -20.32 3.59 0.65
CA ASN A 22 -20.67 4.47 1.76
C ASN A 22 -19.68 5.65 1.81
N GLU A 23 -20.07 6.79 1.25
CA GLU A 23 -19.26 8.01 1.21
C GLU A 23 -18.97 8.57 2.62
N THR A 24 -19.84 8.28 3.60
CA THR A 24 -19.72 8.79 4.98
C THR A 24 -18.85 7.94 5.90
N THR A 25 -18.76 6.63 5.66
CA THR A 25 -17.92 5.73 6.47
C THR A 25 -16.75 5.11 5.71
N LYS A 26 -16.57 5.41 4.41
CA LYS A 26 -15.46 4.95 3.57
C LYS A 26 -15.26 3.43 3.55
N SER A 27 -16.37 2.73 3.74
CA SER A 27 -16.51 1.28 3.78
C SER A 27 -16.26 0.62 2.41
N PRO A 28 -16.02 -0.70 2.39
CA PRO A 28 -16.01 -1.50 1.17
C PRO A 28 -17.28 -1.31 0.34
N TRP A 29 -17.20 -1.72 -0.92
CA TRP A 29 -18.38 -1.73 -1.79
C TRP A 29 -19.47 -2.63 -1.18
N ARG A 30 -20.71 -2.15 -1.20
CA ARG A 30 -21.86 -2.89 -0.68
C ARG A 30 -22.92 -3.10 -1.75
N PHE A 31 -23.61 -4.23 -1.66
CA PHE A 31 -24.81 -4.49 -2.45
C PHE A 31 -26.00 -4.80 -1.53
N GLU A 32 -27.18 -4.39 -1.99
CA GLU A 32 -28.47 -4.81 -1.46
C GLU A 32 -29.36 -5.18 -2.65
N LEU A 33 -29.76 -6.45 -2.72
CA LEU A 33 -30.47 -7.02 -3.86
C LEU A 33 -31.74 -7.70 -3.39
N VAL A 34 -32.79 -7.60 -4.19
CA VAL A 34 -34.08 -8.24 -3.95
C VAL A 34 -34.46 -9.11 -5.13
N ARG A 35 -35.12 -10.23 -4.83
CA ARG A 35 -35.71 -11.10 -5.84
C ARG A 35 -37.05 -11.68 -5.33
N PRO A 36 -38.07 -11.83 -6.19
CA PRO A 36 -39.20 -12.71 -5.89
C PRO A 36 -38.71 -14.13 -5.55
N ALA A 37 -39.25 -14.74 -4.51
CA ALA A 37 -38.83 -16.08 -4.10
C ALA A 37 -40.02 -16.97 -3.77
N GLU A 38 -39.93 -18.23 -4.19
CA GLU A 38 -40.82 -19.29 -3.73
C GLU A 38 -40.36 -19.81 -2.36
N HIS A 39 -41.24 -20.52 -1.65
CA HIS A 39 -40.96 -20.95 -0.28
C HIS A 39 -39.70 -21.84 -0.16
N ALA A 40 -39.37 -22.59 -1.22
CA ALA A 40 -38.18 -23.44 -1.30
C ALA A 40 -36.87 -22.66 -1.52
N ASP A 41 -36.93 -21.41 -2.01
CA ASP A 41 -35.77 -20.64 -2.46
C ASP A 41 -35.42 -19.45 -1.54
N LEU A 42 -36.05 -19.36 -0.37
CA LEU A 42 -35.96 -18.18 0.51
C LEU A 42 -34.54 -17.85 0.99
N TYR A 43 -33.70 -18.87 1.12
CA TYR A 43 -32.30 -18.75 1.55
C TYR A 43 -31.31 -19.02 0.41
N ARG A 44 -31.78 -19.08 -0.84
CA ARG A 44 -30.91 -19.26 -2.01
C ARG A 44 -30.03 -18.01 -2.18
N GLN A 45 -28.74 -18.25 -2.35
CA GLN A 45 -27.70 -17.23 -2.48
C GLN A 45 -26.99 -17.27 -3.83
N GLU A 46 -27.37 -18.17 -4.73
CA GLU A 46 -26.82 -18.16 -6.09
C GLU A 46 -27.10 -16.81 -6.78
N PRO A 47 -26.17 -16.24 -7.57
CA PRO A 47 -24.86 -16.79 -7.95
C PRO A 47 -23.69 -16.43 -6.98
N PHE A 48 -23.97 -15.94 -5.77
CA PHE A 48 -22.96 -15.45 -4.82
C PHE A 48 -22.27 -16.56 -4.01
N ARG A 49 -22.40 -17.83 -4.40
CA ARG A 49 -21.72 -18.92 -3.70
C ARG A 49 -20.22 -18.92 -4.02
N ASP A 50 -19.42 -19.32 -3.05
CA ASP A 50 -17.97 -19.52 -3.16
C ASP A 50 -17.09 -18.27 -3.39
N ALA A 51 -17.64 -17.06 -3.21
CA ALA A 51 -16.91 -15.79 -3.38
C ALA A 51 -16.23 -15.65 -4.76
N ASN A 52 -16.78 -16.29 -5.80
CA ASN A 52 -16.39 -16.12 -7.19
C ASN A 52 -16.94 -14.80 -7.75
N ASN A 53 -16.38 -14.33 -8.86
CA ASN A 53 -16.87 -13.11 -9.49
C ASN A 53 -18.31 -13.29 -9.99
N VAL A 54 -19.12 -12.23 -9.87
CA VAL A 54 -20.52 -12.24 -10.29
C VAL A 54 -20.74 -11.17 -11.36
N ILE A 55 -21.21 -11.60 -12.53
CA ILE A 55 -21.54 -10.69 -13.63
C ILE A 55 -22.95 -10.12 -13.44
N GLY A 56 -23.12 -8.86 -13.83
CA GLY A 56 -24.42 -8.20 -13.86
C GLY A 56 -24.49 -7.07 -14.90
N LEU A 57 -25.55 -6.29 -14.81
CA LEU A 57 -25.79 -5.08 -15.61
C LEU A 57 -25.97 -3.89 -14.66
N LEU A 58 -25.11 -2.89 -14.77
CA LEU A 58 -25.25 -1.59 -14.11
C LEU A 58 -26.20 -0.70 -14.88
N ASP A 59 -27.07 -0.04 -14.11
CA ASP A 59 -28.06 0.93 -14.60
C ASP A 59 -28.81 0.41 -15.84
N HIS A 60 -29.10 -0.90 -15.86
CA HIS A 60 -29.85 -1.64 -16.89
C HIS A 60 -29.17 -1.81 -18.26
N GLU A 61 -27.98 -1.26 -18.48
CA GLU A 61 -27.38 -1.20 -19.82
C GLU A 61 -25.92 -1.67 -19.86
N LYS A 62 -25.14 -1.40 -18.80
CA LYS A 62 -23.69 -1.59 -18.85
C LYS A 62 -23.28 -2.91 -18.21
N PRO A 63 -22.56 -3.81 -18.91
CA PRO A 63 -22.04 -5.01 -18.28
C PRO A 63 -21.12 -4.64 -17.12
N CYS A 64 -21.16 -5.43 -16.05
CA CYS A 64 -20.27 -5.25 -14.92
C CYS A 64 -19.92 -6.58 -14.27
N THR A 65 -18.91 -6.56 -13.42
CA THR A 65 -18.51 -7.68 -12.59
C THR A 65 -18.26 -7.20 -11.17
N LEU A 66 -18.95 -7.83 -10.22
CA LEU A 66 -18.65 -7.74 -8.80
C LEU A 66 -17.52 -8.73 -8.50
N ILE A 67 -16.36 -8.22 -8.08
CA ILE A 67 -15.20 -9.06 -7.76
C ILE A 67 -15.31 -9.56 -6.33
N ARG A 68 -15.32 -10.90 -6.18
CA ARG A 68 -15.42 -11.63 -4.91
C ARG A 68 -16.47 -11.07 -3.94
N PRO A 69 -17.76 -11.04 -4.33
CA PRO A 69 -18.85 -10.66 -3.45
C PRO A 69 -19.06 -11.71 -2.35
N ILE A 70 -19.35 -11.24 -1.15
CA ILE A 70 -19.65 -12.05 0.03
C ILE A 70 -21.01 -11.61 0.57
N VAL A 71 -21.96 -12.54 0.64
CA VAL A 71 -23.27 -12.31 1.26
C VAL A 71 -23.11 -12.34 2.79
N GLU A 72 -23.50 -11.25 3.45
CA GLU A 72 -23.44 -11.11 4.91
C GLU A 72 -24.79 -11.37 5.57
N HIS A 73 -25.87 -11.00 4.89
CA HIS A 73 -27.21 -11.07 5.46
C HIS A 73 -28.25 -11.47 4.41
N ILE A 74 -29.22 -12.28 4.86
CA ILE A 74 -30.36 -12.74 4.06
C ILE A 74 -31.61 -12.50 4.88
N ASP A 75 -32.51 -11.68 4.34
CA ASP A 75 -33.86 -11.50 4.85
C ASP A 75 -34.84 -12.22 3.91
N PRO A 76 -35.41 -13.37 4.32
CA PRO A 76 -36.36 -14.13 3.50
C PRO A 76 -37.73 -13.46 3.35
N GLY A 77 -37.90 -12.24 3.89
CA GLY A 77 -39.15 -11.50 3.90
C GLY A 77 -40.22 -12.16 4.78
N ARG A 78 -41.27 -11.41 5.11
CA ARG A 78 -42.47 -11.96 5.76
C ARG A 78 -43.63 -11.97 4.78
N LEU A 79 -44.40 -13.05 4.76
CA LEU A 79 -45.70 -13.11 4.09
C LEU A 79 -46.65 -12.13 4.80
N ASP A 80 -46.90 -10.99 4.18
CA ASP A 80 -47.92 -10.04 4.64
C ASP A 80 -49.24 -10.30 3.89
N VAL A 81 -50.37 -10.13 4.57
CA VAL A 81 -51.73 -10.39 4.04
C VAL A 81 -52.03 -9.54 2.79
N LYS A 82 -51.27 -8.46 2.56
CA LYS A 82 -51.37 -7.57 1.40
C LYS A 82 -50.40 -7.87 0.24
N ASN A 83 -49.27 -8.54 0.50
CA ASN A 83 -48.26 -8.84 -0.51
C ASN A 83 -48.33 -10.33 -0.91
N LYS A 84 -48.94 -10.61 -2.07
CA LYS A 84 -49.13 -11.98 -2.59
C LYS A 84 -47.84 -12.69 -3.03
N SER A 85 -46.70 -12.01 -3.07
CA SER A 85 -45.40 -12.61 -3.44
C SER A 85 -44.39 -12.41 -2.31
N GLN A 86 -43.78 -13.52 -1.89
CA GLN A 86 -42.65 -13.50 -0.99
C GLN A 86 -41.40 -13.01 -1.74
N ARG A 87 -40.53 -12.28 -1.05
CA ARG A 87 -39.30 -11.71 -1.61
C ARG A 87 -38.15 -12.00 -0.67
N THR A 88 -37.01 -12.35 -1.23
CA THR A 88 -35.75 -12.46 -0.50
C THR A 88 -34.92 -11.22 -0.77
N ILE A 89 -34.37 -10.63 0.29
CA ILE A 89 -33.39 -9.55 0.23
C ILE A 89 -32.05 -10.13 0.69
N ILE A 90 -31.00 -9.87 -0.08
CA ILE A 90 -29.62 -10.18 0.31
C ILE A 90 -28.81 -8.90 0.42
N LYS A 91 -27.93 -8.85 1.41
CA LYS A 91 -26.97 -7.76 1.61
C LYS A 91 -25.58 -8.34 1.77
N GLY A 92 -24.60 -7.64 1.25
CA GLY A 92 -23.21 -8.07 1.36
C GLY A 92 -22.21 -7.03 0.88
N GLU A 93 -20.96 -7.44 0.85
CA GLU A 93 -19.81 -6.61 0.49
C GLU A 93 -19.01 -7.26 -0.65
N PHE A 94 -18.22 -6.48 -1.38
CA PHE A 94 -17.37 -7.00 -2.45
C PHE A 94 -16.08 -6.19 -2.60
N GLN A 95 -15.06 -6.81 -3.21
CA GLN A 95 -13.70 -6.26 -3.23
C GLN A 95 -13.53 -5.13 -4.25
N ALA A 96 -14.08 -5.28 -5.44
CA ALA A 96 -13.95 -4.29 -6.51
C ALA A 96 -15.10 -4.38 -7.51
N LEU A 97 -15.38 -3.26 -8.18
CA LEU A 97 -16.33 -3.19 -9.29
C LEU A 97 -15.55 -3.07 -10.60
N LEU A 98 -15.71 -4.00 -11.53
CA LEU A 98 -15.27 -3.84 -12.91
C LEU A 98 -16.49 -3.49 -13.77
N SER A 99 -16.50 -2.29 -14.34
CA SER A 99 -17.54 -1.85 -15.28
C SER A 99 -17.08 -2.07 -16.72
N ASP A 100 -18.04 -2.25 -17.62
CA ASP A 100 -17.89 -2.36 -19.07
C ASP A 100 -17.24 -3.68 -19.54
N ILE A 101 -16.50 -4.40 -18.71
CA ILE A 101 -15.93 -5.71 -19.07
C ILE A 101 -16.49 -6.83 -18.17
N PRO A 102 -17.20 -7.84 -18.71
CA PRO A 102 -17.60 -9.02 -17.94
C PRO A 102 -16.40 -9.95 -17.63
N ALA A 103 -16.33 -10.46 -16.40
CA ALA A 103 -15.31 -11.40 -15.96
C ALA A 103 -15.81 -12.42 -14.93
N GLU A 104 -16.29 -13.57 -15.43
CA GLU A 104 -16.70 -14.73 -14.61
C GLU A 104 -15.55 -15.35 -13.85
N ASP A 105 -14.46 -15.68 -14.54
CA ASP A 105 -13.27 -16.26 -13.94
C ASP A 105 -12.25 -15.16 -13.59
N GLY A 106 -11.85 -15.13 -12.32
CA GLY A 106 -10.85 -14.19 -11.81
C GLY A 106 -9.44 -14.44 -12.35
N ASP A 107 -9.17 -15.68 -12.78
CA ASP A 107 -7.86 -16.15 -13.22
C ASP A 107 -7.74 -16.25 -14.75
N GLU A 108 -8.82 -15.98 -15.50
CA GLU A 108 -8.81 -15.93 -16.96
C GLU A 108 -7.93 -14.76 -17.48
N PRO A 109 -6.84 -15.03 -18.23
CA PRO A 109 -5.98 -13.99 -18.77
C PRO A 109 -6.60 -13.32 -20.00
N LYS A 110 -7.02 -12.05 -19.85
CA LYS A 110 -7.65 -11.28 -20.94
C LYS A 110 -7.28 -9.80 -21.03
N PHE A 111 -6.71 -9.25 -19.97
CA PHE A 111 -6.41 -7.83 -19.90
C PHE A 111 -5.04 -7.57 -20.52
N MET A 112 -4.98 -6.64 -21.47
CA MET A 112 -3.75 -6.26 -22.19
C MET A 112 -3.08 -5.01 -21.59
N GLY A 113 -3.71 -4.36 -20.62
CA GLY A 113 -3.08 -3.27 -19.91
C GLY A 113 -3.99 -2.58 -18.91
N VAL A 114 -3.39 -1.63 -18.19
CA VAL A 114 -4.05 -0.83 -17.15
C VAL A 114 -3.50 0.59 -17.16
N ALA A 115 -4.36 1.57 -16.91
CA ALA A 115 -3.99 2.97 -16.73
C ALA A 115 -4.74 3.59 -15.55
N PHE A 116 -4.12 4.53 -14.85
CA PHE A 116 -4.76 5.25 -13.77
C PHE A 116 -4.11 6.61 -13.54
N GLU A 117 -4.91 7.56 -13.08
CA GLU A 117 -4.42 8.85 -12.58
C GLU A 117 -4.06 8.71 -11.10
N SER A 118 -2.79 8.86 -10.75
CA SER A 118 -2.31 8.68 -9.38
C SER A 118 -1.96 10.01 -8.74
N VAL A 119 -2.63 10.32 -7.62
CA VAL A 119 -2.34 11.51 -6.81
C VAL A 119 -0.97 11.38 -6.14
N ALA A 120 -0.61 10.17 -5.69
CA ALA A 120 0.69 9.91 -5.09
C ALA A 120 1.82 10.06 -6.11
N LEU A 121 1.64 9.53 -7.33
CA LEU A 121 2.62 9.71 -8.40
C LEU A 121 2.73 11.17 -8.82
N ASP A 122 1.62 11.91 -8.94
CA ASP A 122 1.66 13.34 -9.25
C ASP A 122 2.43 14.14 -8.19
N ALA A 123 2.18 13.86 -6.90
CA ALA A 123 2.92 14.46 -5.79
C ALA A 123 4.42 14.11 -5.83
N TRP A 124 4.78 12.92 -6.32
CA TRP A 124 6.17 12.48 -6.47
C TRP A 124 6.95 13.30 -7.51
N PHE A 125 6.29 13.76 -8.57
CA PHE A 125 6.90 14.68 -9.54
C PHE A 125 7.11 16.09 -8.96
N GLY A 126 6.40 16.46 -7.89
CA GLY A 126 6.65 17.61 -7.01
C GLY A 126 6.43 19.01 -7.60
N SER A 127 6.60 19.20 -8.91
CA SER A 127 6.39 20.49 -9.57
C SER A 127 4.94 20.60 -10.09
N PRO A 128 4.37 21.82 -10.20
CA PRO A 128 3.10 21.99 -10.89
C PRO A 128 3.30 22.07 -12.42
N THR A 129 2.33 21.56 -13.19
CA THR A 129 2.28 21.64 -14.66
C THR A 129 1.74 22.99 -15.16
N PHE A 130 1.46 23.91 -14.25
CA PHE A 130 1.03 25.27 -14.55
C PHE A 130 1.69 26.24 -13.57
N ALA A 131 1.93 27.47 -14.03
CA ALA A 131 2.36 28.57 -13.19
C ALA A 131 1.29 29.67 -13.21
N ARG A 132 1.01 30.25 -12.04
CA ARG A 132 0.25 31.51 -11.98
C ARG A 132 1.24 32.64 -12.18
N ASP A 133 1.00 33.44 -13.20
CA ASP A 133 1.72 34.68 -13.42
C ASP A 133 0.74 35.87 -13.34
N PHE A 134 1.29 37.06 -13.21
CA PHE A 134 0.53 38.29 -13.24
C PHE A 134 1.05 39.16 -14.37
N ASN A 135 0.26 39.25 -15.44
CA ASN A 135 0.59 40.14 -16.53
C ASN A 135 0.49 41.58 -16.02
N ARG A 136 1.65 42.23 -15.87
CA ARG A 136 1.77 43.59 -15.32
C ARG A 136 1.16 44.66 -16.24
N GLU A 137 1.12 44.41 -17.53
CA GLU A 137 0.56 45.34 -18.53
C GLU A 137 -0.96 45.32 -18.53
N THR A 138 -1.56 44.12 -18.54
CA THR A 138 -3.02 43.96 -18.53
C THR A 138 -3.62 43.97 -17.12
N ARG A 139 -2.78 43.90 -16.07
CA ARG A 139 -3.18 43.73 -14.66
C ARG A 139 -4.09 42.53 -14.43
N THR A 140 -3.95 41.49 -15.25
CA THR A 140 -4.76 40.27 -15.14
C THR A 140 -3.90 39.10 -14.68
N PRO A 141 -4.40 38.26 -13.77
CA PRO A 141 -3.79 36.96 -13.51
C PRO A 141 -3.77 36.14 -14.81
N THR A 142 -2.60 35.60 -15.15
CA THR A 142 -2.42 34.68 -16.26
C THR A 142 -2.05 33.30 -15.72
N LEU A 143 -2.38 32.28 -16.49
CA LEU A 143 -2.06 30.89 -16.18
C LEU A 143 -1.24 30.34 -17.34
N ASP A 144 0.04 30.12 -17.09
CA ASP A 144 0.93 29.50 -18.05
C ASP A 144 0.87 27.99 -17.85
N ILE A 145 0.21 27.32 -18.80
CA ILE A 145 0.10 25.86 -18.81
C ILE A 145 1.31 25.30 -19.56
N LYS A 146 2.10 24.46 -18.89
CA LYS A 146 3.22 23.78 -19.53
C LYS A 146 2.71 22.70 -20.49
N PRO A 147 3.44 22.41 -21.58
CA PRO A 147 3.17 21.25 -22.42
C PRO A 147 3.15 19.96 -21.61
N SER A 148 2.41 18.95 -22.09
CA SER A 148 2.41 17.63 -21.49
C SER A 148 3.80 16.98 -21.60
N GLU A 149 4.26 16.38 -20.51
CA GLU A 149 5.49 15.60 -20.46
C GLU A 149 5.12 14.11 -20.56
N THR A 150 5.78 13.38 -21.47
CA THR A 150 5.55 11.93 -21.64
C THR A 150 6.87 11.18 -21.55
N GLU A 151 6.90 10.14 -20.73
CA GLU A 151 8.05 9.25 -20.56
C GLU A 151 7.62 7.81 -20.80
N THR A 152 8.34 7.11 -21.68
CA THR A 152 8.01 5.74 -22.09
C THR A 152 9.25 4.87 -21.96
N PHE A 153 9.13 3.74 -21.26
CA PHE A 153 10.21 2.79 -21.05
C PHE A 153 9.66 1.37 -20.87
N ALA A 154 10.47 0.37 -21.17
CA ALA A 154 10.11 -1.04 -20.94
C ALA A 154 10.48 -1.44 -19.51
N ALA A 155 9.56 -2.10 -18.81
CA ALA A 155 9.79 -2.70 -17.50
C ALA A 155 9.68 -4.22 -17.64
N GLY A 156 10.81 -4.93 -17.46
CA GLY A 156 10.87 -6.38 -17.66
C GLY A 156 9.87 -7.14 -16.79
N GLY A 157 9.13 -8.07 -17.40
CA GLY A 157 8.06 -8.84 -16.73
C GLY A 157 6.74 -8.10 -16.58
N LEU A 158 6.68 -6.82 -16.98
CA LEU A 158 5.47 -6.01 -16.96
C LEU A 158 5.03 -5.62 -18.37
N GLY A 159 5.92 -4.97 -19.13
CA GLY A 159 5.68 -4.48 -20.48
C GLY A 159 6.04 -3.01 -20.67
N GLN A 160 5.35 -2.34 -21.59
CA GLN A 160 5.62 -0.96 -21.91
C GLN A 160 4.93 -0.04 -20.90
N VAL A 161 5.72 0.69 -20.13
CA VAL A 161 5.22 1.71 -19.21
C VAL A 161 5.26 3.06 -19.91
N THR A 162 4.16 3.81 -19.84
CA THR A 162 4.06 5.19 -20.30
C THR A 162 3.48 6.07 -19.21
N ILE A 163 4.15 7.18 -18.95
CA ILE A 163 3.74 8.15 -17.94
C ILE A 163 3.47 9.45 -18.66
N THR A 164 2.28 10.00 -18.47
CA THR A 164 1.89 11.28 -19.06
C THR A 164 1.51 12.23 -17.96
N ARG A 165 2.18 13.38 -17.91
CA ARG A 165 1.95 14.42 -16.94
C ARG A 165 1.47 15.69 -17.64
N ALA A 166 0.34 16.21 -17.22
CA ALA A 166 -0.31 17.35 -17.87
C ALA A 166 -1.08 18.22 -16.87
N ALA A 167 -1.51 19.41 -17.30
CA ALA A 167 -2.51 20.19 -16.58
C ALA A 167 -3.91 19.71 -16.97
N ARG A 168 -4.75 19.43 -15.97
CA ARG A 168 -6.13 18.96 -16.14
C ARG A 168 -7.08 20.02 -15.61
N LEU A 169 -8.05 20.40 -16.45
CA LEU A 169 -9.16 21.25 -16.06
C LEU A 169 -10.31 20.36 -15.59
N ASP A 170 -10.56 20.35 -14.29
CA ASP A 170 -11.76 19.71 -13.73
C ASP A 170 -12.89 20.73 -13.68
N SER A 171 -13.83 20.61 -14.60
CA SER A 171 -15.05 21.42 -14.64
C SER A 171 -16.18 20.72 -13.88
N LYS A 172 -16.50 21.21 -12.69
CA LYS A 172 -17.74 20.88 -11.97
C LYS A 172 -18.81 21.91 -12.33
N LEU A 173 -20.09 21.54 -12.16
CA LEU A 173 -21.29 22.35 -12.46
C LEU A 173 -21.24 23.81 -11.96
N ARG A 174 -20.41 24.14 -10.95
CA ARG A 174 -20.28 25.49 -10.37
C ARG A 174 -18.84 25.95 -10.12
N SER A 175 -17.84 25.15 -10.48
CA SER A 175 -16.43 25.51 -10.28
C SER A 175 -15.56 24.79 -11.29
N SER A 176 -14.60 25.50 -11.86
CA SER A 176 -13.54 24.89 -12.65
C SER A 176 -12.23 25.03 -11.88
N SER A 177 -11.53 23.93 -11.68
CA SER A 177 -10.21 23.93 -11.04
C SER A 177 -9.19 23.34 -12.00
N LEU A 178 -8.09 24.07 -12.21
CA LEU A 178 -6.91 23.55 -12.89
C LEU A 178 -6.01 22.86 -11.87
N ARG A 179 -5.62 21.61 -12.14
CA ARG A 179 -4.67 20.85 -11.32
C ARG A 179 -3.65 20.11 -12.19
N SER A 180 -2.53 19.72 -11.59
CA SER A 180 -1.63 18.75 -12.21
C SER A 180 -2.29 17.37 -12.16
N ALA A 181 -2.09 16.58 -13.21
CA ALA A 181 -2.49 15.18 -13.24
C ALA A 181 -1.38 14.36 -13.90
N THR A 182 -1.09 13.22 -13.30
CA THR A 182 -0.12 12.25 -13.81
C THR A 182 -0.83 10.92 -14.02
N ILE A 183 -0.83 10.46 -15.27
CA ILE A 183 -1.41 9.19 -15.70
C ILE A 183 -0.27 8.18 -15.84
N PHE A 184 -0.39 7.08 -15.11
CA PHE A 184 0.47 5.91 -15.26
C PHE A 184 -0.25 4.89 -16.13
N ARG A 185 0.37 4.48 -17.25
CA ARG A 185 -0.16 3.50 -18.20
C ARG A 185 0.82 2.34 -18.33
N VAL A 186 0.31 1.12 -18.33
CA VAL A 186 1.06 -0.11 -18.60
C VAL A 186 0.35 -0.87 -19.71
N ASP A 187 1.06 -1.11 -20.80
CA ASP A 187 0.68 -2.08 -21.83
C ASP A 187 1.44 -3.39 -21.55
N PHE A 188 0.72 -4.46 -21.22
CA PHE A 188 1.33 -5.72 -20.79
C PHE A 188 1.97 -6.48 -21.96
N GLU A 189 3.05 -7.22 -21.68
CA GLU A 189 3.69 -8.11 -22.67
C GLU A 189 2.79 -9.30 -23.04
N ALA A 190 2.01 -9.78 -22.07
CA ALA A 190 1.05 -10.86 -22.21
C ALA A 190 -0.25 -10.52 -21.48
N ALA A 191 -1.36 -11.13 -21.90
CA ALA A 191 -2.65 -10.94 -21.25
C ALA A 191 -2.57 -11.39 -19.78
N LYS A 192 -3.08 -10.55 -18.88
CA LYS A 192 -3.16 -10.82 -17.43
C LYS A 192 -4.58 -11.10 -17.00
N SER A 193 -4.74 -11.83 -15.90
CA SER A 193 -6.03 -12.04 -15.25
C SER A 193 -6.47 -10.81 -14.45
N ILE A 194 -7.76 -10.72 -14.09
CA ILE A 194 -8.23 -9.59 -13.26
C ILE A 194 -7.59 -9.63 -11.87
N ASN A 195 -7.33 -10.82 -11.32
CA ASN A 195 -6.63 -10.98 -10.05
C ASN A 195 -5.20 -10.41 -10.12
N GLU A 196 -4.47 -10.69 -11.20
CA GLU A 196 -3.14 -10.13 -11.44
C GLU A 196 -3.17 -8.61 -11.63
N VAL A 197 -4.13 -8.09 -12.42
CA VAL A 197 -4.31 -6.65 -12.63
C VAL A 197 -4.63 -5.93 -11.32
N MET A 198 -5.51 -6.47 -10.49
CA MET A 198 -5.84 -5.92 -9.18
C MET A 198 -4.63 -5.92 -8.24
N SER A 199 -3.89 -7.03 -8.19
CA SER A 199 -2.68 -7.15 -7.36
C SER A 199 -1.65 -6.09 -7.75
N LEU A 200 -1.39 -5.94 -9.06
CA LEU A 200 -0.48 -4.93 -9.59
C LEU A 200 -0.96 -3.51 -9.30
N ALA A 201 -2.23 -3.21 -9.58
CA ALA A 201 -2.83 -1.89 -9.38
C ALA A 201 -2.74 -1.43 -7.91
N PHE A 202 -3.09 -2.33 -7.00
CA PHE A 202 -3.00 -2.10 -5.56
C PHE A 202 -1.55 -1.84 -5.12
N SER A 203 -0.63 -2.65 -5.63
CA SER A 203 0.76 -2.64 -5.20
C SER A 203 1.53 -1.44 -5.78
N LEU A 204 1.26 -1.03 -7.01
CA LEU A 204 1.82 0.19 -7.61
C LEU A 204 1.34 1.45 -6.89
N GLU A 205 0.04 1.57 -6.58
CA GLU A 205 -0.46 2.75 -5.87
C GLU A 205 0.09 2.80 -4.43
N ARG A 206 0.32 1.64 -3.79
CA ARG A 206 1.04 1.57 -2.51
C ARG A 206 2.49 1.99 -2.63
N LEU A 207 3.19 1.54 -3.65
CA LEU A 207 4.57 1.93 -3.90
C LEU A 207 4.67 3.44 -4.07
N PHE A 208 3.84 4.05 -4.91
CA PHE A 208 3.85 5.51 -5.11
C PHE A 208 3.51 6.27 -3.84
N GLY A 209 2.48 5.83 -3.11
CA GLY A 209 2.13 6.39 -1.80
C GLY A 209 3.31 6.33 -0.81
N PHE A 210 3.94 5.16 -0.69
CA PHE A 210 5.09 4.96 0.17
C PHE A 210 6.26 5.89 -0.18
N LEU A 211 6.56 6.06 -1.48
CA LEU A 211 7.65 6.93 -1.94
C LEU A 211 7.48 8.39 -1.50
N VAL A 212 6.26 8.91 -1.46
CA VAL A 212 6.01 10.29 -0.99
C VAL A 212 5.62 10.36 0.48
N GLY A 213 5.43 9.22 1.16
CA GLY A 213 4.94 9.16 2.54
C GLY A 213 3.46 9.52 2.67
N PHE A 214 2.67 9.23 1.64
CA PHE A 214 1.25 9.54 1.51
C PHE A 214 0.45 8.25 1.33
N ARG A 215 -0.79 8.25 1.79
CA ARG A 215 -1.77 7.25 1.38
C ARG A 215 -2.95 8.00 0.81
N GLY A 216 -3.29 7.81 -0.45
CA GLY A 216 -4.43 8.46 -1.10
C GLY A 216 -5.63 7.54 -1.25
N PRO A 217 -6.77 8.06 -1.73
CA PRO A 217 -7.85 7.20 -2.18
C PRO A 217 -7.38 6.38 -3.39
N TYR A 218 -7.82 5.12 -3.51
CA TYR A 218 -7.53 4.37 -4.72
C TYR A 218 -8.16 5.04 -5.93
N PRO A 219 -7.40 5.19 -7.03
CA PRO A 219 -7.95 5.72 -8.26
C PRO A 219 -8.91 4.72 -8.90
N ALA A 220 -9.70 5.20 -9.85
CA ALA A 220 -10.31 4.31 -10.83
C ALA A 220 -9.23 3.90 -11.85
N PHE A 221 -9.15 2.61 -12.12
CA PHE A 221 -8.21 2.04 -13.07
C PHE A 221 -8.95 1.75 -14.37
N THR A 222 -8.46 2.29 -15.48
CA THR A 222 -8.92 1.95 -16.82
C THR A 222 -8.18 0.71 -17.29
N THR A 223 -8.89 -0.36 -17.65
CA THR A 223 -8.30 -1.61 -18.16
C THR A 223 -8.79 -1.87 -19.58
N TRP A 224 -8.03 -2.56 -20.41
CA TRP A 224 -8.46 -2.91 -21.77
C TRP A 224 -8.11 -4.35 -22.11
N THR A 225 -8.85 -4.93 -23.05
CA THR A 225 -8.61 -6.30 -23.55
C THR A 225 -8.08 -6.28 -24.98
N ALA A 226 -7.62 -7.42 -25.48
CA ALA A 226 -7.26 -7.59 -26.89
C ALA A 226 -8.50 -7.61 -27.81
N ASN A 227 -9.69 -7.88 -27.24
CA ASN A 227 -10.91 -8.06 -28.00
C ASN A 227 -11.39 -6.72 -28.55
N LYS A 228 -11.45 -6.67 -29.88
CA LYS A 228 -11.97 -5.54 -30.66
C LYS A 228 -13.23 -6.00 -31.35
N ILE A 229 -14.35 -5.32 -31.08
CA ILE A 229 -15.60 -5.60 -31.80
C ILE A 229 -15.61 -4.74 -33.06
N LYS A 230 -15.66 -5.40 -34.22
CA LYS A 230 -15.92 -4.73 -35.51
C LYS A 230 -17.43 -4.70 -35.76
N ALA A 231 -18.01 -3.52 -35.77
CA ALA A 231 -19.39 -3.28 -36.21
C ALA A 231 -19.34 -2.49 -37.52
N GLY A 232 -19.40 -3.19 -38.66
CA GLY A 232 -19.13 -2.59 -39.96
C GLY A 232 -17.66 -2.16 -40.08
N ASP A 233 -17.42 -0.90 -40.48
CA ASP A 233 -16.08 -0.33 -40.61
C ASP A 233 -15.55 0.31 -39.32
N ILE A 234 -16.33 0.29 -38.24
CA ILE A 234 -15.96 0.91 -36.95
C ILE A 234 -15.46 -0.17 -36.00
N GLU A 235 -14.22 -0.01 -35.57
CA GLU A 235 -13.56 -0.85 -34.56
C GLU A 235 -13.68 -0.17 -33.19
N TRP A 236 -14.39 -0.80 -32.26
CA TRP A 236 -14.56 -0.30 -30.90
C TRP A 236 -13.54 -0.96 -29.97
N ASN A 237 -12.75 -0.15 -29.26
CA ASN A 237 -11.96 -0.60 -28.13
C ASN A 237 -12.87 -0.59 -26.89
N TYR A 238 -12.96 -1.71 -26.18
CA TYR A 238 -13.68 -1.77 -24.91
C TYR A 238 -12.70 -1.52 -23.76
N ASP A 239 -12.78 -0.32 -23.20
CA ASP A 239 -12.07 0.05 -21.98
C ASP A 239 -13.00 -0.19 -20.78
N GLY A 240 -12.58 -1.04 -19.86
CA GLY A 240 -13.23 -1.27 -18.58
C GLY A 240 -12.79 -0.27 -17.53
N THR A 241 -13.68 0.01 -16.58
CA THR A 241 -13.34 0.79 -15.39
C THR A 241 -13.35 -0.09 -14.15
N LEU A 242 -12.17 -0.38 -13.61
CA LEU A 242 -11.96 -1.10 -12.36
C LEU A 242 -11.89 -0.11 -11.18
N GLN A 243 -12.83 -0.23 -10.25
CA GLN A 243 -12.88 0.57 -9.03
C GLN A 243 -12.68 -0.33 -7.81
N LEU A 244 -11.52 -0.21 -7.17
CA LEU A 244 -11.20 -0.98 -5.98
C LEU A 244 -12.01 -0.48 -4.77
N GLY A 245 -12.44 -1.40 -3.91
CA GLY A 245 -12.99 -1.09 -2.60
C GLY A 245 -11.91 -0.48 -1.71
N SER A 246 -12.26 0.59 -0.99
CA SER A 246 -11.34 1.24 -0.06
C SER A 246 -11.24 0.48 1.26
N VAL A 247 -10.06 0.53 1.88
CA VAL A 247 -9.90 0.31 3.32
C VAL A 247 -10.29 1.62 4.02
N ASP A 248 -11.02 1.56 5.14
CA ASP A 248 -11.42 2.73 5.93
C ASP A 248 -10.22 3.67 6.18
N TRP A 249 -10.23 4.86 5.56
CA TRP A 249 -9.17 5.86 5.72
C TRP A 249 -9.66 7.30 5.57
N THR A 250 -9.22 8.19 6.46
CA THR A 250 -9.44 9.64 6.32
C THR A 250 -8.55 10.26 5.25
N GLU A 251 -9.09 10.45 4.05
CA GLU A 251 -8.68 11.46 3.05
C GLU A 251 -7.87 12.61 3.63
N GLY A 252 -6.55 12.50 3.49
CA GLY A 252 -5.59 13.56 3.68
C GLY A 252 -5.23 14.16 2.32
N GLU A 253 -4.79 15.42 2.34
CA GLU A 253 -4.21 16.07 1.18
C GLU A 253 -2.82 15.48 0.88
N PRO A 254 -2.41 15.40 -0.39
CA PRO A 254 -1.05 15.01 -0.72
C PRO A 254 -0.03 15.92 0.00
N PRO A 255 1.09 15.37 0.49
CA PRO A 255 2.07 16.16 1.21
C PRO A 255 2.66 17.25 0.31
N HIS A 256 2.97 18.40 0.92
CA HIS A 256 3.76 19.42 0.23
C HIS A 256 5.09 18.82 -0.26
N PRO A 257 5.63 19.21 -1.43
CA PRO A 257 6.86 18.61 -1.98
C PRO A 257 8.05 18.57 -1.00
N LEU A 258 8.19 19.60 -0.16
CA LEU A 258 9.24 19.66 0.87
C LEU A 258 9.09 18.59 1.97
N SER A 259 7.87 18.09 2.17
CA SER A 259 7.50 17.05 3.14
C SER A 259 7.39 15.66 2.50
N CYS A 260 7.54 15.52 1.18
CA CYS A 260 7.60 14.20 0.54
C CYS A 260 8.90 13.49 0.93
N VAL A 261 8.78 12.20 1.27
CA VAL A 261 9.92 11.32 1.58
C VAL A 261 10.92 11.33 0.41
N HIS A 262 10.44 11.02 -0.78
CA HIS A 262 11.21 11.05 -2.02
C HIS A 262 10.45 11.84 -3.10
N LEU A 263 11.18 12.46 -4.03
CA LEU A 263 10.66 13.15 -5.20
C LEU A 263 11.49 12.73 -6.41
N LYS A 264 10.91 12.81 -7.61
CA LYS A 264 11.62 12.52 -8.86
C LYS A 264 12.92 13.33 -8.97
N GLY A 265 14.01 12.65 -9.32
CA GLY A 265 15.33 13.26 -9.53
C GLY A 265 16.06 13.69 -8.25
N ILE A 266 15.52 13.42 -7.06
CA ILE A 266 16.13 13.75 -5.77
C ILE A 266 16.65 12.46 -5.13
N ALA A 267 17.84 12.48 -4.51
CA ALA A 267 18.39 11.32 -3.78
C ALA A 267 18.64 10.05 -4.61
N GLY A 268 18.68 10.14 -5.95
CA GLY A 268 18.91 9.00 -6.84
C GLY A 268 17.73 8.03 -6.90
N GLY A 269 17.76 7.12 -7.87
CA GLY A 269 16.66 6.19 -8.16
C GLY A 269 15.63 6.81 -9.11
N GLU A 270 15.82 6.57 -10.41
CA GLU A 270 14.80 6.92 -11.41
C GLU A 270 13.69 5.88 -11.41
N LEU A 271 12.49 6.28 -11.85
CA LEU A 271 11.31 5.42 -11.83
C LEU A 271 11.50 4.06 -12.55
N PRO A 272 12.20 3.97 -13.71
CA PRO A 272 12.49 2.67 -14.31
C PRO A 272 13.27 1.75 -13.37
N SER A 273 14.30 2.26 -12.70
CA SER A 273 15.12 1.47 -11.76
C SER A 273 14.36 1.10 -10.48
N ILE A 274 13.48 2.00 -9.99
CA ILE A 274 12.61 1.72 -8.84
C ILE A 274 11.64 0.58 -9.19
N LEU A 275 11.01 0.65 -10.37
CA LEU A 275 10.08 -0.40 -10.82
C LEU A 275 10.78 -1.73 -11.07
N GLU A 276 11.98 -1.73 -11.65
CA GLU A 276 12.76 -2.95 -11.85
C GLU A 276 13.06 -3.65 -10.52
N ARG A 277 13.53 -2.89 -9.52
CA ARG A 277 13.81 -3.43 -8.16
C ARG A 277 12.55 -3.89 -7.45
N TYR A 278 11.47 -3.15 -7.63
CA TYR A 278 10.16 -3.50 -7.11
C TYR A 278 9.68 -4.85 -7.69
N LEU A 279 9.69 -5.00 -9.01
CA LEU A 279 9.23 -6.21 -9.70
C LEU A 279 10.09 -7.44 -9.37
N ALA A 280 11.40 -7.25 -9.14
CA ALA A 280 12.29 -8.33 -8.75
C ALA A 280 11.97 -8.94 -7.36
N ASN A 281 11.25 -8.21 -6.49
CA ASN A 281 10.94 -8.67 -5.14
C ASN A 281 9.59 -8.11 -4.62
N GLU A 282 8.57 -8.16 -5.48
CA GLU A 282 7.27 -7.49 -5.30
C GLU A 282 6.64 -7.81 -3.94
N GLY A 283 6.43 -9.10 -3.63
CA GLY A 283 5.77 -9.52 -2.40
C GLY A 283 6.48 -9.01 -1.14
N ASN A 284 7.80 -9.18 -1.07
CA ASN A 284 8.58 -8.74 0.09
C ASN A 284 8.59 -7.21 0.25
N ILE A 285 8.65 -6.45 -0.85
CA ILE A 285 8.59 -4.99 -0.79
C ILE A 285 7.21 -4.53 -0.31
N ILE A 286 6.13 -5.08 -0.86
CA ILE A 286 4.76 -4.72 -0.46
C ILE A 286 4.47 -5.10 0.99
N ASP A 287 4.94 -6.24 1.48
CA ASP A 287 4.79 -6.62 2.88
C ASP A 287 5.48 -5.62 3.82
N ARG A 288 6.68 -5.15 3.44
CA ARG A 288 7.40 -4.11 4.20
C ARG A 288 6.69 -2.77 4.16
N ILE A 289 6.24 -2.33 2.98
CA ILE A 289 5.43 -1.11 2.83
C ILE A 289 4.19 -1.20 3.70
N HIS A 290 3.48 -2.33 3.67
CA HIS A 290 2.29 -2.55 4.48
C HIS A 290 2.58 -2.47 5.98
N ALA A 291 3.64 -3.12 6.47
CA ALA A 291 4.02 -3.05 7.87
C ALA A 291 4.30 -1.62 8.32
N VAL A 292 5.01 -0.83 7.50
CA VAL A 292 5.28 0.59 7.75
C VAL A 292 3.98 1.40 7.76
N GLU A 293 3.14 1.25 6.74
CA GLU A 293 1.84 1.95 6.64
C GLU A 293 0.92 1.60 7.82
N PHE A 294 0.85 0.32 8.21
CA PHE A 294 0.06 -0.14 9.36
C PHE A 294 0.53 0.50 10.66
N SER A 295 1.86 0.55 10.86
CA SER A 295 2.45 1.18 12.03
C SER A 295 2.20 2.68 12.10
N ARG A 296 2.14 3.37 10.95
CA ARG A 296 1.94 4.82 10.86
C ARG A 296 0.47 5.24 10.89
N PHE A 297 -0.39 4.55 10.14
CA PHE A 297 -1.74 5.05 9.79
C PHE A 297 -2.89 4.22 10.38
N PHE A 298 -2.77 2.90 10.50
CA PHE A 298 -3.93 2.03 10.74
C PHE A 298 -4.08 1.51 12.18
N SER A 299 -2.96 1.36 12.86
CA SER A 299 -2.92 0.77 14.20
C SER A 299 -3.52 1.67 15.27
N ARG A 300 -4.49 1.12 16.01
CA ARG A 300 -5.16 1.79 17.13
C ARG A 300 -4.38 1.68 18.44
N ASN A 301 -3.51 0.68 18.55
CA ASN A 301 -2.67 0.46 19.73
C ASN A 301 -1.23 0.07 19.33
N ILE A 302 -0.31 0.20 20.28
CA ILE A 302 1.12 -0.06 20.10
C ILE A 302 1.48 -1.55 19.94
N ASN A 303 0.68 -2.46 20.53
CA ASN A 303 0.90 -3.89 20.41
C ASN A 303 0.63 -4.36 18.97
N ASP A 304 -0.43 -3.87 18.33
CA ASP A 304 -0.76 -4.19 16.93
C ASP A 304 0.37 -3.74 16.01
N ARG A 305 0.92 -2.53 16.25
CA ARG A 305 2.08 -2.02 15.49
C ARG A 305 3.26 -2.98 15.58
N PHE A 306 3.58 -3.42 16.80
CA PHE A 306 4.67 -4.34 17.04
C PHE A 306 4.40 -5.71 16.41
N ALA A 307 3.20 -6.26 16.59
CA ALA A 307 2.81 -7.56 16.09
C ALA A 307 2.84 -7.64 14.55
N VAL A 308 2.49 -6.55 13.86
CA VAL A 308 2.56 -6.48 12.39
C VAL A 308 3.99 -6.22 11.91
N SER A 309 4.74 -5.33 12.54
CA SER A 309 6.06 -4.91 12.04
C SER A 309 7.18 -5.89 12.40
N MET A 310 7.09 -6.55 13.56
CA MET A 310 8.16 -7.40 14.09
C MET A 310 8.44 -8.65 13.22
N PRO A 311 7.43 -9.43 12.77
CA PRO A 311 7.69 -10.58 11.90
C PRO A 311 8.34 -10.16 10.57
N VAL A 312 7.94 -9.01 10.03
CA VAL A 312 8.45 -8.49 8.76
C VAL A 312 9.90 -8.02 8.88
N ILE A 313 10.26 -7.28 9.93
CA ILE A 313 11.67 -6.89 10.15
C ILE A 313 12.54 -8.10 10.49
N ASP A 314 12.03 -9.08 11.25
CA ASP A 314 12.76 -10.33 11.57
C ASP A 314 13.09 -11.07 10.26
N SER A 315 12.09 -11.34 9.43
CA SER A 315 12.28 -11.94 8.10
C SER A 315 13.28 -11.15 7.24
N TYR A 316 13.15 -9.83 7.20
CA TYR A 316 14.04 -8.96 6.44
C TYR A 316 15.50 -9.05 6.89
N VAL A 317 15.78 -8.86 8.19
CA VAL A 317 17.17 -8.86 8.68
C VAL A 317 17.81 -10.24 8.59
N GLN A 318 17.01 -11.31 8.72
CA GLN A 318 17.45 -12.68 8.49
C GLN A 318 17.85 -12.92 7.03
N GLY A 319 17.15 -12.32 6.06
CA GLY A 319 17.51 -12.44 4.65
C GLY A 319 18.69 -11.55 4.24
N ARG A 320 18.81 -10.35 4.83
CA ARG A 320 19.74 -9.31 4.35
C ARG A 320 21.09 -9.26 5.07
N TYR A 321 21.12 -9.55 6.37
CA TYR A 321 22.27 -9.27 7.25
C TYR A 321 22.99 -10.52 7.77
N LYS A 322 22.64 -11.72 7.28
CA LYS A 322 23.45 -12.92 7.48
C LYS A 322 24.69 -12.88 6.60
N THR A 323 25.83 -13.31 7.14
CA THR A 323 27.04 -13.51 6.34
C THR A 323 26.98 -14.82 5.54
N GLY A 324 27.78 -14.94 4.49
CA GLY A 324 27.85 -16.19 3.71
C GLY A 324 28.23 -17.41 4.55
N ASP A 325 29.14 -17.24 5.52
CA ASP A 325 29.53 -18.28 6.48
C ASP A 325 28.38 -18.67 7.42
N GLU A 326 27.61 -17.68 7.89
CA GLU A 326 26.45 -17.92 8.76
C GLU A 326 25.34 -18.67 8.00
N THR A 327 25.08 -18.29 6.73
CA THR A 327 24.14 -19.01 5.86
C THR A 327 24.62 -20.43 5.60
N SER A 328 25.87 -20.62 5.20
CA SER A 328 26.43 -21.95 4.92
C SER A 328 26.39 -22.86 6.16
N TYR A 329 26.63 -22.29 7.34
CA TYR A 329 26.50 -23.01 8.60
C TYR A 329 25.06 -23.45 8.87
N ILE A 330 24.08 -22.57 8.65
CA ILE A 330 22.66 -22.88 8.83
C ILE A 330 22.21 -23.97 7.85
N ASP A 331 22.65 -23.89 6.59
CA ASP A 331 22.31 -24.88 5.56
C ASP A 331 22.90 -26.25 5.92
N ALA A 332 24.18 -26.32 6.25
CA ALA A 332 24.84 -27.55 6.71
C ALA A 332 24.20 -28.11 8.00
N GLN A 333 23.78 -27.24 8.93
CA GLN A 333 23.06 -27.64 10.13
C GLN A 333 21.70 -28.25 9.77
N SER A 334 20.98 -27.65 8.82
CA SER A 334 19.66 -28.10 8.38
C SER A 334 19.74 -29.45 7.67
N GLU A 335 20.73 -29.62 6.79
CA GLU A 335 21.05 -30.90 6.14
C GLU A 335 21.43 -31.98 7.16
N PHE A 336 22.24 -31.63 8.17
CA PHE A 336 22.62 -32.55 9.24
C PHE A 336 21.41 -33.04 10.05
N PHE A 337 20.49 -32.14 10.41
CA PHE A 337 19.28 -32.53 11.13
C PHE A 337 18.29 -33.31 10.26
N ALA A 338 18.14 -32.94 8.99
CA ALA A 338 17.35 -33.72 8.03
C ALA A 338 17.92 -35.15 7.87
N TRP A 339 19.26 -35.28 7.80
CA TRP A 339 19.93 -36.58 7.78
C TRP A 339 19.67 -37.38 9.06
N ILE A 340 19.78 -36.76 10.24
CA ILE A 340 19.46 -37.42 11.51
C ILE A 340 18.01 -37.93 11.54
N GLU A 341 17.05 -37.10 11.13
CA GLU A 341 15.62 -37.43 11.15
C GLU A 341 15.27 -38.57 10.18
N SER A 342 15.96 -38.63 9.04
CA SER A 342 15.86 -39.67 8.01
C SER A 342 16.63 -40.96 8.31
N SER A 343 17.48 -40.96 9.35
CA SER A 343 18.32 -42.12 9.68
C SER A 343 17.49 -43.30 10.20
N THR A 344 17.84 -44.51 9.78
CA THR A 344 17.22 -45.77 10.24
C THR A 344 17.75 -46.24 11.59
N SER A 345 18.79 -45.59 12.12
CA SER A 345 19.44 -45.94 13.38
C SER A 345 18.82 -45.20 14.56
N GLU A 346 18.17 -45.92 15.48
CA GLU A 346 17.51 -45.33 16.67
C GLU A 346 18.45 -44.45 17.53
N PRO A 347 19.72 -44.82 17.80
CA PRO A 347 20.66 -43.96 18.53
C PRO A 347 20.94 -42.62 17.82
N VAL A 348 20.91 -42.59 16.48
CA VAL A 348 21.09 -41.38 15.69
C VAL A 348 19.85 -40.50 15.77
N ARG A 349 18.65 -41.08 15.67
CA ARG A 349 17.38 -40.34 15.84
C ARG A 349 17.20 -39.76 17.24
N GLU A 350 17.83 -40.35 18.26
CA GLU A 350 17.85 -39.81 19.62
C GLU A 350 18.86 -38.67 19.83
N PHE A 351 19.79 -38.44 18.89
CA PHE A 351 20.82 -37.40 19.00
C PHE A 351 20.26 -35.99 19.27
N PRO A 352 19.22 -35.51 18.55
CA PRO A 352 18.67 -34.16 18.74
C PRO A 352 18.01 -33.98 20.12
N LYS A 353 17.47 -35.07 20.70
CA LYS A 353 16.84 -35.06 22.04
C LYS A 353 17.90 -34.96 23.15
N LYS A 354 19.08 -35.54 22.95
CA LYS A 354 20.20 -35.54 23.91
C LYS A 354 21.10 -34.29 23.80
N HIS A 355 21.11 -33.61 22.65
CA HIS A 355 22.00 -32.48 22.35
C HIS A 355 21.23 -31.23 21.90
N ILE A 356 20.17 -30.87 22.63
CA ILE A 356 19.33 -29.69 22.36
C ILE A 356 20.15 -28.40 22.28
N SER A 357 21.25 -28.30 23.04
CA SER A 357 22.18 -27.16 22.99
C SER A 357 22.94 -27.03 21.65
N ILE A 358 23.22 -28.14 20.96
CA ILE A 358 23.85 -28.16 19.63
C ILE A 358 22.83 -27.78 18.54
N LYS A 359 21.55 -28.16 18.73
CA LYS A 359 20.44 -27.66 17.89
C LYS A 359 20.24 -26.14 18.02
N ASN A 360 20.62 -25.55 19.16
CA ASN A 360 20.34 -24.16 19.51
C ASN A 360 21.53 -23.17 19.34
N SER A 361 22.64 -23.51 18.67
CA SER A 361 23.82 -22.63 18.64
C SER A 361 24.39 -22.30 17.24
N LYS A 362 24.85 -21.04 17.12
CA LYS A 362 25.64 -20.35 16.07
C LYS A 362 24.94 -19.62 14.92
N ALA A 363 23.63 -19.73 14.73
CA ALA A 363 22.94 -18.74 13.89
C ALA A 363 22.99 -17.36 14.58
N PRO A 364 23.25 -16.26 13.86
CA PRO A 364 23.21 -14.92 14.45
C PRO A 364 21.81 -14.69 15.03
N GLY A 365 21.75 -14.41 16.34
CA GLY A 365 20.50 -14.09 17.00
C GLY A 365 19.90 -12.81 16.43
N LEU A 366 18.58 -12.64 16.59
CA LEU A 366 17.86 -11.45 16.11
C LEU A 366 18.51 -10.13 16.56
N LYS A 367 19.00 -10.04 17.80
CA LYS A 367 19.73 -8.85 18.28
C LYS A 367 20.96 -8.54 17.43
N THR A 368 21.76 -9.55 17.07
CA THR A 368 22.96 -9.33 16.24
C THR A 368 22.58 -8.79 14.87
N LEU A 369 21.53 -9.35 14.27
CA LEU A 369 21.06 -8.91 12.95
C LEU A 369 20.45 -7.49 13.01
N LEU A 370 19.69 -7.19 14.05
CA LEU A 370 19.16 -5.84 14.29
C LEU A 370 20.27 -4.82 14.55
N LEU A 371 21.33 -5.19 15.28
CA LEU A 371 22.50 -4.33 15.47
C LEU A 371 23.16 -4.00 14.14
N ARG A 372 23.38 -4.99 13.27
CA ARG A 372 23.94 -4.77 11.92
C ARG A 372 23.06 -3.84 11.06
N ALA A 373 21.74 -4.02 11.12
CA ALA A 373 20.79 -3.15 10.44
C ALA A 373 20.85 -1.70 10.96
N ILE A 374 20.90 -1.52 12.28
CA ILE A 374 21.05 -0.22 12.94
C ILE A 374 22.39 0.44 12.57
N GLU A 375 23.49 -0.30 12.63
CA GLU A 375 24.82 0.18 12.27
C GLU A 375 24.88 0.63 10.81
N HIS A 376 24.22 -0.11 9.91
CA HIS A 376 24.12 0.23 8.50
C HIS A 376 23.44 1.59 8.30
N VAL A 377 22.23 1.79 8.83
CA VAL A 377 21.53 3.09 8.67
C VAL A 377 22.22 4.22 9.42
N ASN A 378 22.85 3.95 10.56
CA ASN A 378 23.64 4.95 11.29
C ASN A 378 24.86 5.40 10.49
N GLY A 379 25.49 4.48 9.76
CA GLY A 379 26.53 4.79 8.77
C GLY A 379 26.06 5.71 7.63
N LYS A 380 24.74 5.82 7.42
CA LYS A 380 24.10 6.71 6.44
C LYS A 380 23.60 8.04 7.03
N GLY A 381 23.97 8.37 8.28
CA GLY A 381 23.66 9.67 8.90
C GLY A 381 22.47 9.66 9.87
N PHE A 382 21.87 8.50 10.14
CA PHE A 382 20.87 8.33 11.20
C PHE A 382 21.54 8.08 12.58
N CYS A 383 20.76 8.12 13.65
CA CYS A 383 21.25 7.93 15.02
C CYS A 383 20.33 7.05 15.88
N PHE A 384 20.03 5.85 15.40
CA PHE A 384 19.35 4.82 16.18
C PHE A 384 20.26 4.33 17.31
N ASP A 385 19.73 4.29 18.53
CA ASP A 385 20.43 3.77 19.70
C ASP A 385 20.75 2.27 19.54
N PRO A 386 22.02 1.83 19.61
CA PRO A 386 22.40 0.42 19.51
C PRO A 386 21.72 -0.48 20.55
N GLU A 387 21.37 0.06 21.73
CA GLU A 387 20.67 -0.71 22.76
C GLU A 387 19.24 -1.11 22.33
N LEU A 388 18.67 -0.45 21.31
CA LEU A 388 17.35 -0.81 20.76
C LEU A 388 17.27 -2.27 20.33
N ALA A 389 18.33 -2.82 19.74
CA ALA A 389 18.35 -4.22 19.31
C ALA A 389 18.13 -5.19 20.48
N THR A 390 18.74 -4.89 21.64
CA THR A 390 18.54 -5.69 22.86
C THR A 390 17.11 -5.53 23.38
N ARG A 391 16.63 -4.29 23.49
CA ARG A 391 15.29 -4.01 23.99
C ARG A 391 14.19 -4.65 23.13
N ILE A 392 14.33 -4.58 21.81
CA ILE A 392 13.40 -5.20 20.85
C ILE A 392 13.39 -6.73 21.01
N GLN A 393 14.55 -7.37 21.12
CA GLN A 393 14.62 -8.82 21.34
C GLN A 393 13.94 -9.22 22.65
N ASP A 394 14.24 -8.51 23.75
CA ASP A 394 13.65 -8.79 25.05
C ASP A 394 12.12 -8.59 25.03
N ARG A 395 11.65 -7.56 24.32
CA ARG A 395 10.21 -7.28 24.16
C ARG A 395 9.50 -8.38 23.38
N ARG A 396 10.10 -8.85 22.27
CA ARG A 396 9.59 -9.99 21.49
C ARG A 396 9.42 -11.22 22.40
N GLY A 397 10.40 -11.52 23.25
CA GLY A 397 10.29 -12.65 24.20
C GLY A 397 9.17 -12.51 25.22
N LYS A 398 8.75 -11.28 25.57
CA LYS A 398 7.72 -11.02 26.60
C LYS A 398 6.30 -10.93 26.04
N LEU A 399 6.11 -10.31 24.86
CA LEU A 399 4.78 -10.02 24.31
C LEU A 399 4.08 -11.22 23.65
N PHE A 400 4.81 -12.27 23.24
CA PHE A 400 4.19 -13.47 22.69
C PHE A 400 3.50 -14.35 23.75
N HIS A 401 3.69 -14.08 25.04
CA HIS A 401 3.18 -14.93 26.13
C HIS A 401 2.11 -14.25 27.01
N ALA A 402 2.02 -12.91 27.03
CA ALA A 402 0.94 -12.14 27.64
C ALA A 402 1.03 -10.68 27.19
N ALA A 403 -0.07 -9.91 27.26
CA ALA A 403 -0.01 -8.44 27.22
C ALA A 403 0.26 -7.92 28.65
N PRO A 404 1.52 -7.60 29.02
CA PRO A 404 1.85 -7.25 30.38
C PRO A 404 1.27 -5.88 30.75
N GLN A 405 0.85 -5.72 32.00
CA GLN A 405 0.66 -4.38 32.56
C GLN A 405 2.02 -3.67 32.60
N MET A 406 2.14 -2.56 31.88
CA MET A 406 3.39 -1.79 31.74
C MET A 406 3.32 -0.49 32.54
N ALA A 407 4.42 -0.17 33.23
CA ALA A 407 4.59 1.15 33.81
C ALA A 407 4.68 2.24 32.71
N LYS A 408 4.40 3.49 33.04
CA LYS A 408 4.32 4.58 32.05
C LYS A 408 5.64 4.81 31.30
N ASP A 409 6.77 4.63 31.97
CA ASP A 409 8.12 4.72 31.40
C ASP A 409 8.43 3.54 30.46
N GLU A 410 7.99 2.33 30.81
CA GLU A 410 8.03 1.14 29.94
C GLU A 410 7.23 1.35 28.66
N VAL A 411 6.04 1.98 28.74
CA VAL A 411 5.22 2.30 27.56
C VAL A 411 5.94 3.26 26.62
N LEU A 412 6.62 4.29 27.15
CA LEU A 412 7.38 5.23 26.32
C LEU A 412 8.57 4.55 25.64
N LYS A 413 9.31 3.69 26.36
CA LYS A 413 10.39 2.88 25.78
C LYS A 413 9.86 1.97 24.67
N PHE A 414 8.75 1.30 24.91
CA PHE A 414 8.11 0.45 23.92
C PHE A 414 7.65 1.24 22.69
N TYR A 415 7.15 2.46 22.88
CA TYR A 415 6.78 3.35 21.77
C TYR A 415 7.97 3.70 20.89
N ILE A 416 9.14 3.93 21.51
CA ILE A 416 10.38 4.16 20.77
C ILE A 416 10.82 2.89 20.05
N GLU A 417 10.75 1.71 20.67
CA GLU A 417 11.07 0.41 20.04
C GLU A 417 10.22 0.16 18.79
N VAL A 418 8.91 0.38 18.86
CA VAL A 418 7.98 0.22 17.73
C VAL A 418 8.28 1.20 16.60
N ARG A 419 8.51 2.48 16.93
CA ARG A 419 8.90 3.48 15.93
C ARG A 419 10.24 3.15 15.29
N ALA A 420 11.18 2.62 16.06
CA ALA A 420 12.48 2.21 15.55
C ALA A 420 12.34 1.08 14.53
N ILE A 421 11.54 0.04 14.84
CA ILE A 421 11.29 -1.07 13.91
C ILE A 421 10.67 -0.57 12.59
N ALA A 422 9.60 0.22 12.67
CA ALA A 422 8.95 0.76 11.47
C ALA A 422 9.88 1.71 10.69
N GLY A 423 10.72 2.48 11.40
CA GLY A 423 11.72 3.35 10.80
C GLY A 423 12.84 2.59 10.08
N LEU A 424 13.37 1.53 10.69
CA LEU A 424 14.35 0.66 10.05
C LEU A 424 13.76 0.01 8.80
N LEU A 425 12.53 -0.51 8.87
CA LEU A 425 11.82 -1.04 7.69
C LEU A 425 11.67 0.01 6.60
N LEU A 426 11.22 1.22 6.93
CA LEU A 426 11.07 2.33 5.98
C LEU A 426 12.38 2.63 5.26
N LEU A 427 13.46 2.85 6.01
CA LEU A 427 14.76 3.23 5.45
C LEU A 427 15.36 2.13 4.58
N HIS A 428 15.33 0.89 5.04
CA HIS A 428 15.84 -0.24 4.27
C HIS A 428 15.00 -0.52 3.01
N THR A 429 13.67 -0.38 3.07
CA THR A 429 12.84 -0.52 1.88
C THR A 429 13.11 0.58 0.86
N ILE A 430 13.30 1.83 1.30
CA ILE A 430 13.70 2.94 0.41
C ILE A 430 15.06 2.64 -0.25
N GLU A 431 16.03 2.16 0.53
CA GLU A 431 17.35 1.82 0.01
C GLU A 431 17.31 0.64 -0.98
N ASP A 432 16.53 -0.40 -0.69
CA ASP A 432 16.36 -1.55 -1.59
C ASP A 432 15.68 -1.17 -2.92
N LEU A 433 14.82 -0.14 -2.90
CA LEU A 433 14.27 0.50 -4.10
C LEU A 433 15.31 1.34 -4.87
N GLY A 434 16.55 1.44 -4.38
CA GLY A 434 17.66 2.11 -5.04
C GLY A 434 17.79 3.60 -4.73
N ILE A 435 17.07 4.10 -3.72
CA ILE A 435 17.10 5.51 -3.33
C ILE A 435 18.18 5.71 -2.24
N ASN A 436 18.98 6.76 -2.38
CA ASN A 436 20.03 7.07 -1.41
C ASN A 436 19.45 7.69 -0.13
N ILE A 437 19.41 6.89 0.94
CA ILE A 437 18.89 7.31 2.24
C ILE A 437 19.78 8.33 2.97
N GLU A 438 21.04 8.53 2.58
CA GLU A 438 21.91 9.57 3.16
C GLU A 438 21.32 10.96 2.99
N TYR A 439 20.69 11.19 1.83
CA TYR A 439 20.01 12.46 1.56
C TYR A 439 18.82 12.68 2.50
N LEU A 440 18.15 11.60 2.92
CA LEU A 440 16.99 11.67 3.82
C LEU A 440 17.37 11.99 5.26
N ALA A 441 18.59 11.63 5.69
CA ALA A 441 19.09 11.92 7.04
C ALA A 441 19.09 13.42 7.37
N HIS A 442 19.05 14.29 6.36
CA HIS A 442 19.02 15.75 6.51
C HIS A 442 17.62 16.37 6.29
N ARG A 443 16.58 15.57 5.97
CA ARG A 443 15.22 16.04 5.64
C ARG A 443 14.19 15.80 6.75
N TYR A 444 14.33 16.57 7.83
CA TYR A 444 13.49 16.55 9.03
C TYR A 444 11.98 16.60 8.81
N HIS A 445 11.54 17.38 7.82
CA HIS A 445 10.12 17.56 7.53
C HIS A 445 9.51 16.33 6.85
N ALA A 446 10.28 15.65 6.00
CA ALA A 446 9.83 14.48 5.26
C ALA A 446 9.75 13.23 6.13
N LEU A 447 10.60 13.16 7.16
CA LEU A 447 10.67 12.05 8.12
C LEU A 447 10.25 12.49 9.54
N GLY A 448 9.15 13.24 9.67
CA GLY A 448 8.63 13.72 10.96
C GLY A 448 8.54 12.61 12.02
N ASP A 449 8.09 11.41 11.61
CA ASP A 449 7.96 10.25 12.48
C ASP A 449 9.31 9.59 12.87
N LEU A 450 10.41 9.98 12.25
CA LEU A 450 11.76 9.52 12.59
C LEU A 450 12.66 10.60 13.19
N GLN A 451 12.13 11.81 13.47
CA GLN A 451 12.90 12.88 14.10
C GLN A 451 13.74 12.46 15.32
N PRO A 452 13.27 11.57 16.23
CA PRO A 452 14.08 11.10 17.36
C PRO A 452 15.33 10.30 16.97
N PHE A 453 15.40 9.81 15.72
CA PHE A 453 16.48 8.98 15.18
C PHE A 453 17.32 9.72 14.13
N MET A 454 17.17 11.04 14.02
CA MET A 454 17.91 11.88 13.08
C MET A 454 18.94 12.77 13.80
N GLN A 455 20.10 12.99 13.18
CA GLN A 455 21.17 13.81 13.74
C GLN A 455 20.82 15.31 13.69
N PRO A 456 20.57 15.98 14.83
CA PRO A 456 20.01 17.33 14.86
C PRO A 456 20.77 18.27 13.91
N PRO A 457 20.07 19.15 13.17
CA PRO A 457 20.73 20.00 12.19
C PRO A 457 21.81 20.79 12.92
N LYS A 458 23.04 20.74 12.40
CA LYS A 458 24.13 21.57 12.91
C LYS A 458 23.64 23.01 12.82
N ARG A 459 23.33 23.62 13.97
CA ARG A 459 23.15 25.07 14.02
C ARG A 459 24.51 25.63 13.64
N ASP A 460 24.58 26.27 12.47
CA ASP A 460 25.66 27.20 12.19
C ASP A 460 25.59 28.26 13.28
N ARG A 461 26.38 28.05 14.34
CA ARG A 461 26.74 29.12 15.23
C ARG A 461 27.55 30.04 14.34
N LYS A 462 26.90 31.05 13.76
CA LYS A 462 27.62 32.28 13.40
C LYS A 462 28.49 32.58 14.62
N PRO A 463 29.82 32.69 14.48
CA PRO A 463 30.62 33.18 15.58
C PRO A 463 29.93 34.47 16.03
N ALA A 464 29.57 34.53 17.31
CA ALA A 464 29.05 35.75 17.89
C ALA A 464 30.07 36.83 17.52
N ASP A 465 29.62 37.80 16.74
CA ASP A 465 30.49 38.89 16.33
C ASP A 465 30.94 39.58 17.62
N PRO A 466 32.24 39.59 17.96
CA PRO A 466 32.71 40.21 19.19
C PRO A 466 32.38 41.71 19.26
N SER A 467 31.94 42.32 18.15
CA SER A 467 31.48 43.71 18.10
C SER A 467 30.02 43.95 18.51
N GLU A 468 29.21 42.93 18.79
CA GLU A 468 27.84 43.10 19.32
C GLU A 468 27.74 43.00 20.86
N VAL A 469 28.86 42.88 21.57
CA VAL A 469 28.88 43.16 23.02
C VAL A 469 29.21 44.64 23.20
N GLY A 470 28.17 45.47 23.10
CA GLY A 470 28.27 46.89 23.45
C GLY A 470 28.75 47.04 24.91
N PRO A 471 29.67 47.98 25.19
CA PRO A 471 29.93 48.41 26.55
C PRO A 471 28.73 49.25 27.03
N GLU A 472 28.52 49.29 28.36
CA GLU A 472 27.49 50.05 29.08
C GLU A 472 26.14 49.30 29.24
N HIS A 473 25.66 48.93 30.43
CA HIS A 473 25.63 49.69 31.68
C HIS A 473 25.87 48.82 32.93
N ARG A 474 26.88 49.20 33.71
CA ARG A 474 26.76 49.19 35.18
C ARG A 474 25.91 50.40 35.56
N GLY A 475 24.84 50.15 36.30
CA GLY A 475 24.01 51.19 36.90
C GLY A 475 23.09 50.57 37.94
N ALA A 476 23.58 50.52 39.18
CA ALA A 476 22.80 50.17 40.36
C ALA A 476 21.53 51.04 40.46
N ARG A 477 20.44 50.44 40.95
CA ARG A 477 19.50 51.13 41.83
C ARG A 477 18.76 50.12 42.70
N GLU A 478 19.02 50.21 44.00
CA GLU A 478 18.14 49.78 45.07
C GLU A 478 16.77 50.47 44.91
N LEU A 479 15.70 49.68 45.02
CA LEU A 479 14.56 49.85 45.94
C LEU A 479 13.71 48.57 45.93
#